data_AF-B1T7A6-F1
#
_entry.id   AF-B1T7A6-F1
#
_cell.length_a   1.000
_cell.length_b   1.000
_cell.length_c   1.000
_cell.angle_alpha   90.00
_cell.angle_beta   90.00
_cell.angle_gamma   90.00
#
_symmetry.space_group_name_H-M   'P 1'
#
loop_
_entity.id
_entity.type
_entity.pdbx_description
1 polymer ?
#
loop_
_entity_poly.entity_id
_entity_poly.type
_entity_poly.pdbx_seq_one_letter_code
_entity_poly.pdbx_strand_id
1 'polypeptide(L)'
;MRIDVQHSQHDIDDELDILHARLHQPGHRLHGLPAVALGDSGLIVRHREADGEYFLYVEDPSARQLAGYTIFNRLPELPRRADRYLRAPHTRLRGSAQRKGLATTLYRWGLDAGLCLISGARQSIGAAQLWTALAHDYRHGFVDVEGRALRYLGEAVADHVYGALHTRRLLLGNGWTLADLGRATGMTGVADATCRQDARFQQEGRELAQLHGAANARRAAHAAHAAQVAHAGHAAMR
;
A
#
# COMPACT_ATOMS: atom_id res chain seq x y z
N MET A 1 22.95 9.98 6.07
CA MET A 1 23.25 10.41 4.68
C MET A 1 23.06 9.19 3.77
N ARG A 2 22.09 9.21 2.86
CA ARG A 2 21.93 8.20 1.82
C ARG A 2 21.66 8.94 0.52
N ILE A 3 22.55 8.76 -0.45
CA ILE A 3 22.53 9.39 -1.77
C ILE A 3 21.35 8.81 -2.54
N ASP A 4 20.42 9.67 -2.96
CA ASP A 4 19.33 9.28 -3.86
C ASP A 4 19.94 8.98 -5.23
N VAL A 5 20.30 7.72 -5.49
CA VAL A 5 20.73 7.29 -6.82
C VAL A 5 19.47 7.11 -7.66
N GLN A 6 19.09 8.15 -8.40
CA GLN A 6 18.21 7.98 -9.55
C GLN A 6 18.97 7.15 -10.58
N HIS A 7 18.60 5.87 -10.69
CA HIS A 7 19.15 5.01 -11.74
C HIS A 7 18.42 5.39 -13.02
N SER A 8 19.16 5.66 -14.09
CA SER A 8 18.54 5.79 -15.41
C SER A 8 17.92 4.45 -15.79
N GLN A 9 16.93 4.47 -16.69
CA GLN A 9 16.35 3.22 -17.18
C GLN A 9 17.42 2.32 -17.83
N HIS A 10 18.43 2.91 -18.44
CA HIS A 10 19.55 2.19 -19.04
C HIS A 10 20.37 1.43 -17.97
N ASP A 11 20.68 2.07 -16.84
CA ASP A 11 21.39 1.41 -15.73
C ASP A 11 20.61 0.20 -15.17
N ILE A 12 19.28 0.32 -15.12
CA ILE A 12 18.40 -0.78 -14.70
C ILE A 12 18.46 -1.92 -15.72
N ASP A 13 18.37 -1.60 -17.00
CA ASP A 13 18.38 -2.60 -18.07
C ASP A 13 19.72 -3.36 -18.11
N ASP A 14 20.85 -2.66 -17.95
CA ASP A 14 22.19 -3.24 -17.84
C ASP A 14 22.34 -4.14 -16.61
N GLU A 15 21.82 -3.69 -15.45
CA GLU A 15 21.78 -4.50 -14.23
C GLU A 15 21.01 -5.81 -14.46
N LEU A 16 19.86 -5.74 -15.14
CA LEU A 16 19.05 -6.90 -15.45
C LEU A 16 19.74 -7.86 -16.42
N ASP A 17 20.52 -7.36 -17.38
CA ASP A 17 21.32 -8.19 -18.30
C ASP A 17 22.42 -8.96 -17.56
N ILE A 18 23.12 -8.28 -16.64
CA ILE A 18 24.14 -8.93 -15.78
C ILE A 18 23.50 -10.02 -14.91
N LEU A 19 22.32 -9.75 -14.34
CA LEU A 19 21.60 -10.74 -13.52
C LEU A 19 21.11 -11.92 -14.37
N HIS A 20 20.60 -11.66 -15.58
CA HIS A 20 20.18 -12.71 -16.50
C HIS A 20 21.36 -13.64 -16.85
N ALA A 21 22.52 -13.08 -17.23
CA ALA A 21 23.71 -13.87 -17.51
C ALA A 21 24.11 -14.76 -16.33
N ARG A 22 24.05 -14.22 -15.10
CA ARG A 22 24.35 -14.95 -13.86
C ARG A 22 23.36 -16.06 -13.51
N LEU A 23 22.10 -15.95 -13.91
CA LEU A 23 21.07 -16.99 -13.73
C LEU A 23 21.35 -18.19 -14.67
N HIS A 24 21.97 -17.94 -15.82
CA HIS A 24 22.27 -18.97 -16.84
C HIS A 24 23.73 -19.44 -16.84
N GLN A 25 24.58 -18.94 -15.94
CA GLN A 25 25.98 -19.33 -15.84
C GLN A 25 26.16 -20.55 -14.93
N PRO A 26 26.55 -21.74 -15.44
CA PRO A 26 26.82 -22.90 -14.59
C PRO A 26 27.88 -22.60 -13.52
N GLY A 27 27.65 -23.08 -12.30
CA GLY A 27 28.53 -22.84 -11.15
C GLY A 27 28.32 -21.49 -10.45
N HIS A 28 27.55 -20.55 -11.02
CA HIS A 28 27.18 -19.32 -10.31
C HIS A 28 26.04 -19.59 -9.30
N ARG A 29 26.01 -18.88 -8.17
CA ARG A 29 25.02 -19.09 -7.09
C ARG A 29 23.55 -18.82 -7.46
N LEU A 30 23.31 -18.15 -8.58
CA LEU A 30 21.96 -17.91 -9.11
C LEU A 30 21.54 -18.96 -10.14
N HIS A 31 22.46 -19.82 -10.58
CA HIS A 31 22.16 -20.86 -11.54
C HIS A 31 21.35 -21.99 -10.89
N GLY A 32 20.35 -22.49 -11.61
CA GLY A 32 19.52 -23.60 -11.15
C GLY A 32 18.54 -23.25 -10.03
N LEU A 33 18.24 -21.95 -9.80
CA LEU A 33 17.22 -21.56 -8.85
C LEU A 33 15.85 -22.16 -9.22
N PRO A 34 15.03 -22.55 -8.22
CA PRO A 34 13.67 -23.03 -8.44
C PRO A 34 12.87 -22.04 -9.28
N ALA A 35 12.08 -22.57 -10.20
CA ALA A 35 11.33 -21.80 -11.19
C ALA A 35 9.84 -22.15 -11.11
N VAL A 36 8.99 -21.12 -11.14
CA VAL A 36 7.53 -21.25 -11.16
C VAL A 36 6.97 -20.36 -12.25
N ALA A 37 6.00 -20.86 -13.02
CA ALA A 37 5.31 -20.05 -14.02
C ALA A 37 4.50 -18.93 -13.35
N LEU A 38 4.56 -17.72 -13.89
CA LEU A 38 3.79 -16.59 -13.38
C LEU A 38 2.40 -16.56 -14.04
N GLY A 39 1.52 -17.46 -13.58
CA GLY A 39 0.23 -17.70 -14.22
C GLY A 39 0.38 -17.98 -15.71
N ASP A 40 -0.54 -17.45 -16.52
CA ASP A 40 -0.55 -17.64 -17.97
C ASP A 40 0.23 -16.57 -18.74
N SER A 41 1.06 -15.77 -18.06
CA SER A 41 1.78 -14.65 -18.68
C SER A 41 2.94 -15.08 -19.60
N GLY A 42 3.32 -16.35 -19.57
CA GLY A 42 4.54 -16.86 -20.21
C GLY A 42 5.83 -16.45 -19.50
N LEU A 43 5.75 -15.69 -18.40
CA LEU A 43 6.90 -15.32 -17.57
C LEU A 43 7.20 -16.40 -16.53
N ILE A 44 8.46 -16.48 -16.12
CA ILE A 44 8.94 -17.43 -15.11
C ILE A 44 9.49 -16.63 -13.92
N VAL A 45 9.10 -16.99 -12.71
CA VAL A 45 9.71 -16.47 -11.48
C VAL A 45 10.71 -17.48 -10.97
N ARG A 46 11.99 -17.07 -10.89
CA ARG A 46 13.01 -17.76 -10.12
C ARG A 46 13.11 -17.15 -8.73
N HIS A 47 13.17 -17.97 -7.70
CA HIS A 47 13.17 -17.47 -6.33
C HIS A 47 14.30 -18.04 -5.47
N ARG A 48 14.68 -17.27 -4.44
CA ARG A 48 15.56 -17.73 -3.36
C ARG A 48 15.33 -16.91 -2.10
N GLU A 49 15.75 -17.48 -0.97
CA GLU A 49 15.94 -16.75 0.27
C GLU A 49 17.44 -16.61 0.52
N ALA A 50 17.90 -15.40 0.85
CA ALA A 50 19.27 -15.14 1.27
C ALA A 50 19.28 -14.04 2.33
N ASP A 51 20.05 -14.22 3.41
CA ASP A 51 20.13 -13.28 4.53
C ASP A 51 18.75 -12.86 5.10
N GLY A 52 17.77 -13.77 5.06
CA GLY A 52 16.40 -13.54 5.52
C GLY A 52 15.54 -12.65 4.61
N GLU A 53 16.01 -12.37 3.40
CA GLU A 53 15.29 -11.63 2.35
C GLU A 53 14.83 -12.59 1.24
N TYR A 54 13.67 -12.30 0.66
CA TYR A 54 13.15 -13.08 -0.46
C TYR A 54 13.44 -12.38 -1.78
N PHE A 55 14.10 -13.07 -2.70
CA PHE A 55 14.43 -12.57 -4.03
C PHE A 55 13.57 -13.29 -5.05
N LEU A 56 12.86 -12.52 -5.87
CA LEU A 56 12.11 -13.00 -7.03
C LEU A 56 12.69 -12.38 -8.30
N TYR A 57 13.21 -13.21 -9.19
CA TYR A 57 13.71 -12.82 -10.50
C TYR A 57 12.70 -13.23 -11.57
N VAL A 58 12.25 -12.29 -12.40
CA VAL A 58 11.24 -12.57 -13.42
C VAL A 58 11.89 -12.64 -14.78
N GLU A 59 11.96 -13.84 -15.33
CA GLU A 59 12.43 -14.10 -16.68
C GLU A 59 11.30 -14.00 -17.70
N ASP A 60 11.64 -13.45 -18.86
CA ASP A 60 10.85 -13.50 -20.09
C ASP A 60 11.57 -14.43 -21.07
N PRO A 61 11.19 -15.71 -21.14
CA PRO A 61 11.83 -16.68 -22.04
C PRO A 61 11.69 -16.31 -23.51
N SER A 62 10.58 -15.65 -23.89
CA SER A 62 10.32 -15.27 -25.29
C SER A 62 11.31 -14.22 -25.79
N ALA A 63 11.64 -13.26 -24.92
CA ALA A 63 12.63 -12.23 -25.19
C ALA A 63 14.06 -12.61 -24.73
N ARG A 64 14.23 -13.80 -24.14
CA ARG A 64 15.51 -14.31 -23.59
C ARG A 64 16.21 -13.30 -22.67
N GLN A 65 15.44 -12.70 -21.77
CA GLN A 65 15.91 -11.64 -20.88
C GLN A 65 15.29 -11.73 -19.50
N LEU A 66 15.83 -10.95 -18.56
CA LEU A 66 15.15 -10.67 -17.30
C LEU A 66 14.23 -9.46 -17.48
N ALA A 67 12.93 -9.65 -17.19
CA ALA A 67 11.91 -8.61 -17.21
C ALA A 67 12.01 -7.70 -15.97
N GLY A 68 12.51 -8.23 -14.86
CA GLY A 68 12.72 -7.49 -13.63
C GLY A 68 12.99 -8.39 -12.45
N TYR A 69 13.07 -7.80 -11.26
CA TYR A 69 13.11 -8.52 -10.01
C TYR A 69 12.43 -7.73 -8.89
N THR A 70 11.95 -8.44 -7.87
CA THR A 70 11.47 -7.88 -6.60
C THR A 70 12.25 -8.52 -5.46
N ILE A 71 12.74 -7.71 -4.53
CA ILE A 71 13.31 -8.19 -3.26
C ILE A 71 12.38 -7.76 -2.14
N PHE A 72 11.94 -8.71 -1.32
CA PHE A 72 11.23 -8.43 -0.08
C PHE A 72 12.27 -8.26 1.03
N ASN A 73 12.71 -7.02 1.22
CA ASN A 73 13.78 -6.69 2.16
C ASN A 73 13.30 -6.78 3.61
N ARG A 74 14.27 -7.02 4.50
CA ARG A 74 14.10 -6.75 5.93
C ARG A 74 14.15 -5.26 6.20
N LEU A 75 13.64 -4.86 7.36
CA LEU A 75 13.74 -3.49 7.84
C LEU A 75 14.74 -3.46 9.01
N PRO A 76 16.03 -3.24 8.76
CA PRO A 76 17.04 -3.18 9.83
C PRO A 76 16.80 -2.06 10.84
N GLU A 77 16.00 -1.06 10.47
CA GLU A 77 15.49 -0.01 11.34
C GLU A 77 14.40 -0.49 12.31
N LEU A 78 13.86 -1.71 12.16
CA LEU A 78 12.87 -2.29 13.07
C LEU A 78 13.47 -3.43 13.92
N PRO A 79 12.82 -3.79 15.05
CA PRO A 79 13.25 -4.93 15.84
C PRO A 79 13.12 -6.25 15.06
N ARG A 80 14.09 -7.16 15.20
CA ARG A 80 14.15 -8.45 14.47
C ARG A 80 12.88 -9.31 14.52
N ARG A 81 12.03 -9.16 15.55
CA ARG A 81 10.73 -9.86 15.61
C ARG A 81 9.81 -9.50 14.44
N ALA A 82 9.93 -8.28 13.90
CA ALA A 82 9.18 -7.84 12.75
C ALA A 82 9.65 -8.51 11.45
N ASP A 83 10.92 -8.92 11.37
CA ASP A 83 11.50 -9.54 10.18
C ASP A 83 10.73 -10.80 9.75
N ARG A 84 10.03 -11.53 10.61
CA ARG A 84 9.29 -12.71 10.12
C ARG A 84 8.04 -12.35 9.30
N TYR A 85 7.48 -11.17 9.51
CA TYR A 85 6.13 -10.84 9.06
C TYR A 85 6.09 -9.62 8.14
N LEU A 86 6.98 -8.67 8.36
CA LEU A 86 6.97 -7.37 7.71
C LEU A 86 8.13 -7.25 6.73
N ARG A 87 7.82 -6.89 5.49
CA ARG A 87 8.79 -6.77 4.39
C ARG A 87 8.66 -5.43 3.67
N ALA A 88 9.80 -4.87 3.26
CA ALA A 88 9.86 -3.72 2.38
C ALA A 88 10.16 -4.17 0.96
N PRO A 89 9.17 -4.29 0.06
CA PRO A 89 9.41 -4.75 -1.28
C PRO A 89 10.09 -3.66 -2.13
N HIS A 90 11.18 -4.03 -2.80
CA HIS A 90 11.92 -3.20 -3.74
C HIS A 90 11.93 -3.87 -5.11
N THR A 91 11.35 -3.21 -6.11
CA THR A 91 11.19 -3.76 -7.46
C THR A 91 11.95 -2.95 -8.48
N ARG A 92 12.71 -3.61 -9.35
CA ARG A 92 13.27 -3.03 -10.56
C ARG A 92 12.74 -3.78 -11.77
N LEU A 93 12.18 -3.04 -12.73
CA LEU A 93 11.63 -3.59 -13.97
C LEU A 93 12.30 -2.95 -15.17
N ARG A 94 12.56 -3.78 -16.18
CA ARG A 94 12.91 -3.31 -17.52
C ARG A 94 11.82 -2.40 -18.05
N GLY A 95 12.19 -1.39 -18.83
CA GLY A 95 11.22 -0.43 -19.40
C GLY A 95 10.08 -1.12 -20.16
N SER A 96 10.41 -2.19 -20.91
CA SER A 96 9.45 -3.01 -21.67
C SER A 96 8.50 -3.84 -20.80
N ALA A 97 8.81 -4.06 -19.52
CA ALA A 97 8.00 -4.81 -18.56
C ALA A 97 7.16 -3.91 -17.63
N GLN A 98 7.41 -2.59 -17.62
CA GLN A 98 6.66 -1.65 -16.81
C GLN A 98 5.22 -1.48 -17.30
N ARG A 99 4.33 -1.08 -16.38
CA ARG A 99 2.89 -0.84 -16.65
C ARG A 99 2.11 -2.06 -17.15
N LYS A 100 2.67 -3.27 -17.02
CA LYS A 100 2.01 -4.56 -17.34
C LYS A 100 1.50 -5.31 -16.10
N GLY A 101 1.40 -4.63 -14.96
CA GLY A 101 0.92 -5.22 -13.70
C GLY A 101 1.91 -6.14 -12.99
N LEU A 102 3.14 -6.31 -13.49
CA LEU A 102 4.10 -7.27 -12.93
C LEU A 102 4.42 -7.03 -11.45
N ALA A 103 4.70 -5.79 -11.06
CA ALA A 103 4.93 -5.42 -9.66
C ALA A 103 3.69 -5.71 -8.79
N THR A 104 2.49 -5.41 -9.29
CA THR A 104 1.23 -5.72 -8.61
C THR A 104 1.10 -7.21 -8.36
N THR A 105 1.34 -8.05 -9.37
CA THR A 105 1.26 -9.51 -9.25
C THR A 105 2.24 -10.03 -8.20
N LEU A 106 3.49 -9.55 -8.20
CA LEU A 106 4.50 -9.98 -7.23
C LEU A 106 4.15 -9.53 -5.80
N TYR A 107 3.58 -8.34 -5.62
CA TYR A 107 3.20 -7.84 -4.30
C TYR A 107 2.00 -8.61 -3.76
N ARG A 108 1.01 -8.86 -4.62
CA ARG A 108 -0.14 -9.71 -4.29
C ARG A 108 0.30 -11.12 -3.91
N TRP A 109 1.22 -11.73 -4.65
CA TRP A 109 1.76 -13.04 -4.27
C TRP A 109 2.28 -13.08 -2.82
N GLY A 110 3.03 -12.06 -2.40
CA GLY A 110 3.50 -11.96 -1.02
C GLY A 110 2.38 -11.73 -0.01
N LEU A 111 1.47 -10.80 -0.31
CA LEU A 111 0.31 -10.48 0.55
C LEU A 111 -0.62 -11.69 0.71
N ASP A 112 -0.91 -12.40 -0.38
CA ASP A 112 -1.78 -13.57 -0.40
C ASP A 112 -1.19 -14.74 0.39
N ALA A 113 0.15 -14.86 0.38
CA ALA A 113 0.89 -15.80 1.21
C ALA A 113 0.99 -15.38 2.70
N GLY A 114 0.43 -14.23 3.08
CA GLY A 114 0.39 -13.74 4.45
C GLY A 114 1.57 -12.86 4.87
N LEU A 115 2.42 -12.41 3.94
CA LEU A 115 3.41 -11.37 4.25
C LEU A 115 2.72 -10.01 4.39
N CYS A 116 3.08 -9.26 5.42
CA CYS A 116 2.71 -7.84 5.51
C CYS A 116 3.78 -7.00 4.80
N LEU A 117 3.36 -5.97 4.07
CA LEU A 117 4.24 -5.10 3.32
C LEU A 117 4.26 -3.70 3.91
N ILE A 118 5.43 -3.10 3.99
CA ILE A 118 5.61 -1.69 4.37
C ILE A 118 6.33 -0.95 3.25
N SER A 119 5.88 0.27 2.95
CA SER A 119 6.47 1.08 1.90
C SER A 119 7.90 1.49 2.24
N GLY A 120 8.65 1.93 1.23
CA GLY A 120 9.91 2.66 1.45
C GLY A 120 9.66 4.09 1.92
N ALA A 121 10.74 4.77 2.32
CA ALA A 121 10.71 6.15 2.80
C ALA A 121 10.39 7.20 1.74
N ARG A 122 10.79 6.91 0.51
CA ARG A 122 10.51 7.70 -0.66
C ARG A 122 9.97 6.75 -1.71
N GLN A 123 8.88 7.16 -2.34
CA GLN A 123 8.24 6.40 -3.39
C GLN A 123 8.24 7.23 -4.66
N SER A 124 8.48 6.57 -5.80
CA SER A 124 8.14 7.17 -7.08
C SER A 124 6.61 7.33 -7.21
N ILE A 125 6.16 8.16 -8.14
CA ILE A 125 4.72 8.31 -8.43
C ILE A 125 4.09 6.95 -8.76
N GLY A 126 4.76 6.14 -9.59
CA GLY A 126 4.29 4.80 -9.96
C GLY A 126 4.21 3.84 -8.76
N ALA A 127 5.17 3.92 -7.83
CA ALA A 127 5.09 3.17 -6.58
C ALA A 127 3.91 3.64 -5.72
N ALA A 128 3.73 4.95 -5.52
CA ALA A 128 2.60 5.47 -4.74
C ALA A 128 1.24 5.02 -5.33
N GLN A 129 1.09 5.06 -6.66
CA GLN A 129 -0.09 4.56 -7.34
C GLN A 129 -0.32 3.06 -7.13
N LEU A 130 0.73 2.24 -7.25
CA LEU A 130 0.67 0.82 -6.95
C LEU A 130 0.19 0.55 -5.52
N TRP A 131 0.78 1.23 -4.54
CA TRP A 131 0.41 1.06 -3.14
C TRP A 131 -1.03 1.49 -2.86
N THR A 132 -1.52 2.54 -3.53
CA THR A 132 -2.93 2.94 -3.48
C THR A 132 -3.86 1.93 -4.14
N ALA A 133 -3.47 1.36 -5.28
CA ALA A 133 -4.25 0.30 -5.92
C ALA A 133 -4.39 -0.94 -5.01
N LEU A 134 -3.27 -1.42 -4.44
CA LEU A 134 -3.29 -2.58 -3.53
C LEU A 134 -4.11 -2.31 -2.27
N ALA A 135 -4.10 -1.08 -1.78
CA ALA A 135 -4.87 -0.66 -0.63
C ALA A 135 -6.40 -0.78 -0.79
N HIS A 136 -6.92 -0.91 -2.01
CA HIS A 136 -8.33 -1.21 -2.22
C HIS A 136 -8.69 -2.66 -1.87
N ASP A 137 -7.74 -3.60 -2.05
CA ASP A 137 -8.00 -5.03 -1.88
C ASP A 137 -7.48 -5.58 -0.56
N TYR A 138 -6.44 -4.95 0.01
CA TYR A 138 -5.82 -5.39 1.25
C TYR A 138 -6.02 -4.37 2.36
N ARG A 139 -6.28 -4.87 3.57
CA ARG A 139 -6.34 -4.03 4.77
C ARG A 139 -5.03 -3.26 4.91
N HIS A 140 -5.14 -1.97 5.21
CA HIS A 140 -4.00 -1.08 5.23
C HIS A 140 -4.01 -0.11 6.40
N GLY A 141 -2.91 0.61 6.56
CA GLY A 141 -2.91 1.89 7.24
C GLY A 141 -1.57 2.58 7.13
N PHE A 142 -1.42 3.65 7.90
CA PHE A 142 -0.18 4.39 8.01
C PHE A 142 0.50 4.11 9.33
N VAL A 143 1.82 4.06 9.27
CA VAL A 143 2.69 3.83 10.42
C VAL A 143 3.80 4.86 10.42
N ASP A 144 4.22 5.24 11.61
CA ASP A 144 5.42 5.99 11.87
C ASP A 144 6.56 5.02 12.22
N VAL A 145 7.69 5.15 11.54
CA VAL A 145 8.90 4.35 11.73
C VAL A 145 10.01 5.26 12.23
N GLU A 146 10.19 5.29 13.55
CA GLU A 146 11.19 6.11 14.22
C GLU A 146 11.78 5.38 15.43
N GLY A 147 13.06 5.60 15.74
CA GLY A 147 13.69 5.13 16.98
C GLY A 147 13.65 3.61 17.20
N ARG A 148 13.63 2.81 16.12
CA ARG A 148 13.41 1.35 16.16
C ARG A 148 12.04 0.94 16.71
N ALA A 149 11.05 1.78 16.55
CA ALA A 149 9.66 1.50 16.86
C ALA A 149 8.78 1.61 15.62
N LEU A 150 7.65 0.93 15.68
CA LEU A 150 6.57 1.02 14.73
C LEU A 150 5.34 1.52 15.47
N ARG A 151 4.78 2.66 15.06
CA ARG A 151 3.58 3.23 15.69
C ARG A 151 2.49 3.38 14.65
N TYR A 152 1.34 2.78 14.92
CA TYR A 152 0.19 2.89 14.04
C TYR A 152 -0.44 4.29 14.12
N LEU A 153 -0.72 4.88 12.96
CA LEU A 153 -1.27 6.23 12.82
C LEU A 153 -2.76 6.24 12.46
N GLY A 154 -3.29 5.13 11.94
CA GLY A 154 -4.64 5.03 11.42
C GLY A 154 -4.66 4.73 9.92
N GLU A 155 -5.87 4.55 9.36
CA GLU A 155 -6.05 4.22 7.94
C GLU A 155 -5.87 5.45 7.03
N ALA A 156 -6.03 6.65 7.59
CA ALA A 156 -5.82 7.92 6.92
C ALA A 156 -5.03 8.86 7.83
N VAL A 157 -4.19 9.71 7.22
CA VAL A 157 -3.38 10.72 7.90
C VAL A 157 -3.47 12.04 7.13
N ALA A 158 -3.19 13.16 7.79
CA ALA A 158 -3.13 14.46 7.12
C ALA A 158 -1.95 14.52 6.12
N ASP A 159 -2.06 15.34 5.07
CA ASP A 159 -1.08 15.40 3.98
C ASP A 159 0.36 15.66 4.46
N HIS A 160 0.54 16.53 5.47
CA HIS A 160 1.86 16.81 6.04
C HIS A 160 2.45 15.60 6.77
N VAL A 161 1.61 14.74 7.36
CA VAL A 161 2.04 13.48 7.96
C VAL A 161 2.32 12.45 6.87
N TYR A 162 1.47 12.36 5.84
CA TYR A 162 1.68 11.48 4.70
C TYR A 162 3.03 11.74 4.01
N GLY A 163 3.41 13.00 3.84
CA GLY A 163 4.68 13.42 3.24
C GLY A 163 5.90 13.32 4.17
N ALA A 164 5.73 12.95 5.45
CA ALA A 164 6.82 12.91 6.41
C ALA A 164 7.76 11.72 6.14
N LEU A 165 9.07 11.94 6.32
CA LEU A 165 10.10 10.94 6.02
C LEU A 165 10.00 9.68 6.86
N HIS A 166 9.29 9.63 7.99
CA HIS A 166 9.11 8.45 8.82
C HIS A 166 7.76 7.74 8.58
N THR A 167 6.82 8.40 7.90
CA THR A 167 5.51 7.83 7.61
C THR A 167 5.63 6.82 6.48
N ARG A 168 5.11 5.61 6.71
CA ARG A 168 5.03 4.54 5.73
C ARG A 168 3.60 4.09 5.59
N ARG A 169 3.25 3.59 4.40
CA ARG A 169 2.05 2.79 4.21
C ARG A 169 2.35 1.35 4.58
N LEU A 170 1.41 0.74 5.29
CA LEU A 170 1.39 -0.66 5.68
C LEU A 170 0.23 -1.35 4.96
N LEU A 171 0.48 -2.53 4.39
CA LEU A 171 -0.51 -3.45 3.84
C LEU A 171 -0.41 -4.78 4.59
N LEU A 172 -1.55 -5.33 4.99
CA LEU A 172 -1.62 -6.60 5.71
C LEU A 172 -1.82 -7.73 4.72
N GLY A 173 -1.01 -8.77 4.88
CA GLY A 173 -1.22 -10.02 4.16
C GLY A 173 -2.46 -10.75 4.65
N ASN A 174 -2.96 -11.68 3.83
CA ASN A 174 -4.13 -12.48 4.16
C ASN A 174 -3.93 -13.24 5.48
N GLY A 175 -4.99 -13.28 6.29
CA GLY A 175 -4.97 -13.89 7.61
C GLY A 175 -4.50 -12.99 8.75
N TRP A 176 -4.03 -11.76 8.49
CA TRP A 176 -3.64 -10.82 9.53
C TRP A 176 -4.74 -9.82 9.90
N THR A 177 -4.87 -9.57 11.20
CA THR A 177 -5.49 -8.33 11.71
C THR A 177 -4.42 -7.33 12.14
N LEU A 178 -4.78 -6.04 12.25
CA LEU A 178 -3.89 -5.01 12.79
C LEU A 178 -3.45 -5.31 14.23
N ALA A 179 -4.34 -5.89 15.04
CA ALA A 179 -4.04 -6.28 16.41
C ALA A 179 -3.03 -7.42 16.46
N ASP A 180 -3.18 -8.44 15.61
CA ASP A 180 -2.26 -9.59 15.56
C ASP A 180 -0.87 -9.15 15.08
N LEU A 181 -0.83 -8.37 14.00
CA LEU A 181 0.42 -7.82 13.48
C LEU A 181 1.07 -6.91 14.52
N GLY A 182 0.26 -6.13 15.25
CA GLY A 182 0.73 -5.26 16.30
C GLY A 182 1.39 -6.00 17.44
N ARG A 183 0.81 -7.12 17.91
CA ARG A 183 1.47 -7.99 18.90
C ARG A 183 2.75 -8.64 18.36
N ALA A 184 2.72 -9.15 17.13
CA ALA A 184 3.86 -9.85 16.53
C ALA A 184 5.08 -8.95 16.28
N THR A 185 4.83 -7.71 15.87
CA THR A 185 5.87 -6.70 15.57
C THR A 185 6.16 -5.78 16.76
N GLY A 186 5.33 -5.83 17.80
CA GLY A 186 5.26 -4.87 18.90
C GLY A 186 5.00 -3.44 18.43
N MET A 187 4.12 -3.29 17.42
CA MET A 187 3.59 -2.00 16.98
C MET A 187 2.66 -1.43 18.05
N THR A 188 2.80 -0.14 18.33
CA THR A 188 1.98 0.57 19.33
C THR A 188 0.91 1.44 18.66
N GLY A 189 -0.02 1.99 19.44
CA GLY A 189 -1.01 2.95 18.96
C GLY A 189 -2.19 2.36 18.17
N VAL A 190 -2.29 1.02 18.05
CA VAL A 190 -3.39 0.36 17.32
C VAL A 190 -4.74 0.67 17.95
N ALA A 191 -4.88 0.46 19.27
CA ALA A 191 -6.13 0.71 20.00
C ALA A 191 -6.54 2.19 19.96
N ASP A 192 -5.57 3.09 20.16
CA ASP A 192 -5.82 4.54 20.19
C ASP A 192 -6.26 5.07 18.83
N ALA A 193 -5.69 4.55 17.74
CA ALA A 193 -6.06 4.96 16.39
C ALA A 193 -7.48 4.48 16.04
N THR A 194 -7.83 3.24 16.37
CA THR A 194 -9.18 2.72 16.12
C THR A 194 -10.24 3.55 16.85
N CYS A 195 -10.01 3.87 18.14
CA CYS A 195 -10.91 4.72 18.92
C CYS A 195 -11.08 6.12 18.33
N ARG A 196 -9.98 6.75 17.87
CA ARG A 196 -10.03 8.07 17.22
C ARG A 196 -10.78 8.05 15.89
N GLN A 197 -10.63 6.98 15.11
CA GLN A 197 -11.34 6.83 13.83
C GLN A 197 -12.84 6.66 14.05
N ASP A 198 -13.25 5.80 14.99
CA ASP A 198 -14.67 5.60 15.34
C ASP A 198 -15.32 6.91 15.81
N ALA A 199 -14.62 7.69 16.65
CA ALA A 199 -15.09 8.99 17.10
C ALA A 199 -15.25 10.00 15.95
N ARG A 200 -14.32 10.02 15.00
CA ARG A 200 -14.37 10.91 13.82
C ARG A 200 -15.51 10.55 12.88
N PHE A 201 -15.73 9.26 12.60
CA PHE A 201 -16.88 8.81 11.79
C PHE A 201 -18.21 9.16 12.45
N GLN A 202 -18.31 9.03 13.78
CA GLN A 202 -19.50 9.46 14.52
C GLN A 202 -19.73 10.97 14.44
N GLN A 203 -18.67 11.77 14.46
CA GLN A 203 -18.75 13.22 14.36
C GLN A 203 -19.17 13.70 12.96
N GLU A 204 -18.57 13.15 11.90
CA GLU A 204 -18.93 13.44 10.51
C GLU A 204 -20.38 13.00 10.20
N GLY A 205 -20.82 11.86 10.73
CA GLY A 205 -22.21 11.41 10.63
C GLY A 205 -23.20 12.34 11.35
N ARG A 206 -22.83 12.90 12.51
CA ARG A 206 -23.64 13.89 13.24
C ARG A 206 -23.72 15.23 12.50
N GLU A 207 -22.63 15.68 11.91
CA GLU A 207 -22.58 16.93 11.14
C GLU A 207 -23.44 16.84 9.88
N LEU A 208 -23.38 15.73 9.15
CA LEU A 208 -24.29 15.42 8.04
C LEU A 208 -25.75 15.34 8.48
N ALA A 209 -26.05 14.71 9.62
CA ALA A 209 -27.42 14.65 10.15
C ALA A 209 -27.94 16.04 10.55
N GLN A 210 -27.09 16.90 11.12
CA GLN A 210 -27.43 18.28 11.48
C GLN A 210 -27.69 19.15 10.25
N LEU A 211 -26.89 19.00 9.18
CA LEU A 211 -27.10 19.70 7.91
C LEU A 211 -28.42 19.29 7.23
N HIS A 212 -28.74 17.99 7.21
CA HIS A 212 -30.02 17.49 6.69
C HIS A 212 -31.21 17.94 7.56
N GLY A 213 -31.05 17.94 8.89
CA GLY A 213 -32.06 18.44 9.83
C GLY A 213 -32.34 19.93 9.62
N ALA A 214 -31.30 20.75 9.44
CA ALA A 214 -31.42 22.18 9.18
C ALA A 214 -32.06 22.47 7.80
N ALA A 215 -31.74 21.68 6.77
CA ALA A 215 -32.34 21.80 5.45
C ALA A 215 -33.84 21.44 5.47
N ASN A 216 -34.22 20.38 6.19
CA ASN A 216 -35.62 19.98 6.36
C ASN A 216 -36.41 21.00 7.18
N ALA A 217 -35.83 21.56 8.25
CA ALA A 217 -36.45 22.62 9.05
C ALA A 217 -36.70 23.89 8.22
N ARG A 218 -35.76 24.28 7.35
CA ARG A 218 -35.94 25.41 6.43
C ARG A 218 -37.06 25.17 5.41
N ARG A 219 -37.16 23.95 4.85
CA ARG A 219 -38.26 23.58 3.93
C ARG A 219 -39.61 23.59 4.64
N ALA A 220 -39.69 23.07 5.86
CA ALA A 220 -40.92 23.08 6.66
C ALA A 220 -41.37 24.51 7.01
N ALA A 221 -40.43 25.38 7.40
CA ALA A 221 -40.73 26.80 7.66
C ALA A 221 -41.21 27.54 6.40
N HIS A 222 -40.62 27.25 5.23
CA HIS A 222 -41.03 27.85 3.96
C HIS A 222 -42.42 27.37 3.51
N ALA A 223 -42.76 26.10 3.75
CA ALA A 223 -44.08 25.54 3.48
C ALA A 223 -45.16 26.12 4.42
N ALA A 224 -44.84 26.29 5.72
CA ALA A 224 -45.74 26.89 6.69
C ALA A 224 -46.03 28.38 6.37
N HIS A 225 -45.01 29.12 5.93
CA HIS A 225 -45.17 30.51 5.51
C HIS A 225 -46.04 30.63 4.25
N ALA A 226 -45.83 29.77 3.24
CA ALA A 226 -46.65 29.73 2.04
C ALA A 226 -48.13 29.39 2.34
N ALA A 227 -48.39 28.49 3.28
CA ALA A 227 -49.75 28.15 3.71
C ALA A 227 -50.46 29.32 4.44
N GLN A 228 -49.74 30.10 5.25
CA GLN A 228 -50.30 31.29 5.91
C GLN A 228 -50.64 32.41 4.92
N VAL A 229 -49.81 32.63 3.90
CA VAL A 229 -50.07 33.63 2.85
C VAL A 229 -51.27 33.22 1.98
N ALA A 230 -51.42 31.93 1.67
CA ALA A 230 -52.58 31.41 0.94
C ALA A 230 -53.90 31.56 1.74
N HIS A 231 -53.85 31.40 3.07
CA HIS A 231 -55.02 31.58 3.92
C HIS A 231 -55.42 33.05 4.09
N ALA A 232 -54.47 33.98 4.09
CA ALA A 232 -54.74 35.42 4.16
C ALA A 232 -55.38 35.97 2.87
N GLY A 233 -55.08 35.36 1.71
CA GLY A 233 -55.70 35.73 0.42
C GLY A 233 -57.19 35.35 0.30
N HIS A 234 -57.66 34.35 1.06
CA HIS A 234 -59.06 33.89 0.99
C HIS A 234 -60.00 34.69 1.90
N ALA A 235 -59.47 35.46 2.86
CA ALA A 235 -60.26 36.31 3.76
C ALA A 235 -60.55 37.71 3.18
N ALA A 236 -59.90 38.09 2.08
CA ALA A 236 -60.11 39.38 1.40
C ALA A 236 -61.13 39.31 0.25
N MET A 237 -61.80 38.16 0.07
CA MET A 237 -62.80 37.93 -0.97
C MET A 237 -64.07 37.32 -0.39
N ARG A 238 -64.61 37.96 0.64
CA ARG A 238 -66.02 37.89 1.05
C ARG A 238 -66.50 39.26 1.51
#